data_AF-A0A383E3J4-F1
#
_entry.id   AF-A0A383E3J4-F1
#
_cell.length_a   1.000
_cell.length_b   1.000
_cell.length_c   1.000
_cell.angle_alpha   90.00
_cell.angle_beta   90.00
_cell.angle_gamma   90.00
#
_symmetry.space_group_name_H-M   'P 1'
#
loop_
_entity.id
_entity.type
_entity.pdbx_description
1 polymer ?
#
loop_
_entity_poly.entity_id
_entity_poly.type
_entity_poly.pdbx_seq_one_letter_code
_entity_poly.pdbx_strand_id
1 'polypeptide(L)'
;TISWSTEKKGESHIVHYDLKSCGGNPEICSFHKVSGRDGRFSDSRGEHFHHARLTDLKPSTTYWFVIESDSEHSPEMHFTTAPSDDRPFSVLFGGDSRSGHFARAQINLLMASLSEETEDLLAFAHGGDYVSSGKSCGQWSRWLSQHELTVSASGQVLPIIPTRGNHDDGPLFNEIFDNPGGPDKENYFSTRLAPQVALVTLNTETKAGGAQRTWLGKTLQSLRPEVRWLLA
;
A
#
# COMPACT_ATOMS: atom_id res chain seq x y z
N THR A 1 -1.96 4.51 -4.25
CA THR A 1 -1.43 3.82 -5.44
C THR A 1 -1.97 2.41 -5.45
N ILE A 2 -2.38 1.91 -6.60
CA ILE A 2 -2.61 0.47 -6.82
C ILE A 2 -1.31 -0.11 -7.36
N SER A 3 -0.80 -1.15 -6.70
CA SER A 3 0.46 -1.81 -7.04
C SER A 3 0.21 -3.29 -7.28
N TRP A 4 0.80 -3.85 -8.32
CA TRP A 4 0.70 -5.28 -8.63
C TRP A 4 1.97 -5.78 -9.32
N SER A 5 2.03 -7.09 -9.55
CA SER A 5 3.14 -7.72 -10.25
C SER A 5 2.68 -8.74 -11.28
N THR A 6 3.49 -8.92 -12.33
CA THR A 6 3.32 -9.96 -13.34
C THR A 6 4.53 -10.90 -13.34
N GLU A 7 4.34 -12.16 -13.73
CA GLU A 7 5.43 -13.15 -13.81
C GLU A 7 6.43 -12.89 -14.94
N LYS A 8 6.01 -12.12 -15.96
CA LYS A 8 6.76 -11.80 -17.16
C LYS A 8 6.56 -10.35 -17.51
N LYS A 9 7.47 -9.81 -18.32
CA LYS A 9 7.33 -8.47 -18.87
C LYS A 9 6.07 -8.41 -19.76
N GLY A 10 5.18 -7.46 -19.49
CA GLY A 10 4.06 -7.09 -20.36
C GLY A 10 4.31 -5.79 -21.12
N GLU A 11 3.32 -5.36 -21.88
CA GLU A 11 3.35 -4.12 -22.69
C GLU A 11 2.32 -3.09 -22.24
N SER A 12 1.15 -3.54 -21.76
CA SER A 12 0.05 -2.69 -21.31
C SER A 12 -0.35 -3.03 -19.87
N HIS A 13 -0.47 -2.00 -19.02
CA HIS A 13 -0.71 -2.15 -17.59
C HIS A 13 -1.66 -1.05 -17.11
N ILE A 14 -2.92 -1.40 -16.84
CA ILE A 14 -4.01 -0.43 -16.64
C ILE A 14 -4.86 -0.82 -15.44
N VAL A 15 -5.22 0.16 -14.62
CA VAL A 15 -6.27 0.01 -13.60
C VAL A 15 -7.55 0.63 -14.13
N HIS A 16 -8.58 -0.18 -14.30
CA HIS A 16 -9.94 0.23 -14.64
C HIS A 16 -10.72 0.39 -13.35
N TYR A 17 -11.43 1.49 -13.16
CA TYR A 17 -12.12 1.75 -11.90
C TYR A 17 -13.38 2.60 -12.06
N ASP A 18 -14.29 2.48 -11.10
CA ASP A 18 -15.55 3.22 -11.07
C ASP A 18 -16.10 3.35 -9.63
N LEU A 19 -17.14 4.17 -9.46
CA LEU A 19 -17.89 4.37 -8.22
C LEU A 19 -18.88 3.24 -7.92
N LYS A 20 -19.05 2.30 -8.86
CA LYS A 20 -19.93 1.13 -8.76
C LYS A 20 -19.19 -0.08 -9.32
N SER A 21 -19.57 -1.28 -8.89
CA SER A 21 -19.04 -2.52 -9.45
C SER A 21 -19.21 -2.54 -10.97
N CYS A 22 -18.11 -2.88 -11.65
CA CYS A 22 -18.03 -3.17 -13.07
C CYS A 22 -18.30 -4.67 -13.36
N GLY A 23 -18.68 -5.46 -12.35
CA GLY A 23 -18.91 -6.90 -12.47
C GLY A 23 -17.68 -7.66 -12.98
N GLY A 24 -16.47 -7.13 -12.75
CA GLY A 24 -15.23 -7.70 -13.27
C GLY A 24 -14.96 -7.45 -14.76
N ASN A 25 -15.75 -6.63 -15.45
CA ASN A 25 -15.50 -6.27 -16.84
C ASN A 25 -14.82 -4.88 -16.95
N PRO A 26 -13.54 -4.78 -17.34
CA PRO A 26 -12.83 -3.50 -17.43
C PRO A 26 -13.42 -2.54 -18.48
N GLU A 27 -14.11 -3.05 -19.51
CA GLU A 27 -14.70 -2.24 -20.58
C GLU A 27 -15.88 -1.39 -20.12
N ILE A 28 -16.53 -1.75 -19.01
CA ILE A 28 -17.69 -1.02 -18.49
C ILE A 28 -17.32 0.02 -17.44
N CYS A 29 -16.09 0.00 -16.93
CA CYS A 29 -15.63 1.01 -15.99
C CYS A 29 -15.41 2.36 -16.68
N SER A 30 -15.90 3.44 -16.08
CA SER A 30 -15.85 4.78 -16.67
C SER A 30 -14.46 5.41 -16.62
N PHE A 31 -13.60 5.00 -15.68
CA PHE A 31 -12.27 5.56 -15.49
C PHE A 31 -11.20 4.50 -15.68
N HIS A 32 -10.04 4.94 -16.17
CA HIS A 32 -8.86 4.10 -16.27
C HIS A 32 -7.59 4.89 -15.92
N LYS A 33 -6.58 4.18 -15.44
CA LYS A 33 -5.25 4.72 -15.15
C LYS A 33 -4.18 3.75 -15.61
N VAL A 34 -3.43 4.15 -16.65
CA VAL A 34 -2.21 3.45 -17.04
C VAL A 34 -1.17 3.55 -15.92
N SER A 35 -0.41 2.48 -15.71
CA SER A 35 0.73 2.48 -14.80
C SER A 35 1.68 3.65 -15.13
N GLY A 36 2.12 4.34 -14.08
CA GLY A 36 3.09 5.43 -14.20
C GLY A 36 4.52 4.99 -13.93
N ARG A 37 4.69 3.80 -13.33
CA ARG A 37 5.99 3.26 -12.98
C ARG A 37 5.95 1.74 -13.07
N ASP A 38 6.74 1.22 -13.99
CA ASP A 38 6.91 -0.21 -14.24
C ASP A 38 8.39 -0.57 -14.19
N GLY A 39 8.69 -1.83 -13.87
CA GLY A 39 10.06 -2.31 -13.92
C GLY A 39 10.17 -3.77 -13.53
N ARG A 40 11.34 -4.35 -13.81
CA ARG A 40 11.66 -5.68 -13.33
C ARG A 40 12.07 -5.59 -11.86
N PHE A 41 11.55 -6.48 -11.01
CA PHE A 41 12.03 -6.59 -9.64
C PHE A 41 13.53 -6.94 -9.63
N SER A 42 14.27 -6.34 -8.70
CA SER A 42 15.65 -6.73 -8.42
C SER A 42 15.72 -8.17 -7.90
N ASP A 43 16.77 -8.93 -8.23
CA ASP A 43 16.91 -10.37 -7.89
C ASP A 43 15.82 -11.31 -8.48
N SER A 44 14.92 -10.79 -9.31
CA SER A 44 13.87 -11.59 -9.96
C SER A 44 14.40 -12.43 -11.13
N ARG A 45 13.66 -13.49 -11.47
CA ARG A 45 13.91 -14.33 -12.65
C ARG A 45 12.99 -14.01 -13.83
N GLY A 46 12.00 -13.15 -13.62
CA GLY A 46 11.08 -12.69 -14.66
C GLY A 46 10.03 -11.70 -14.15
N GLU A 47 9.86 -11.58 -12.84
CA GLU A 47 8.79 -10.84 -12.20
C GLU A 47 8.95 -9.32 -12.36
N HIS A 48 7.87 -8.63 -12.69
CA HIS A 48 7.81 -7.18 -12.87
C HIS A 48 6.81 -6.55 -11.90
N PHE A 49 7.04 -5.29 -11.53
CA PHE A 49 6.13 -4.47 -10.75
C PHE A 49 5.51 -3.39 -11.61
N HIS A 50 4.30 -2.98 -11.21
CA HIS A 50 3.50 -1.97 -11.87
C HIS A 50 2.80 -1.11 -10.83
N HIS A 51 2.80 0.20 -11.04
CA HIS A 51 2.17 1.16 -10.12
C HIS A 51 1.27 2.16 -10.87
N ALA A 52 -0.01 2.18 -10.50
CA ALA A 52 -0.97 3.17 -10.95
C ALA A 52 -1.37 4.08 -9.79
N ARG A 53 -0.95 5.35 -9.84
CA ARG A 53 -1.34 6.35 -8.85
C ARG A 53 -2.65 7.03 -9.27
N LEU A 54 -3.73 6.63 -8.64
CA LEU A 54 -5.04 7.28 -8.77
C LEU A 54 -5.01 8.63 -8.04
N THR A 55 -5.57 9.66 -8.66
CA THR A 55 -5.64 11.05 -8.13
C THR A 55 -7.08 11.54 -8.17
N ASP A 56 -7.34 12.67 -7.52
CA ASP A 56 -8.64 13.37 -7.57
C ASP A 56 -9.83 12.50 -7.12
N LEU A 57 -9.54 11.51 -6.26
CA LEU A 57 -10.54 10.65 -5.66
C LEU A 57 -11.36 11.42 -4.63
N LYS A 58 -12.66 11.15 -4.58
CA LYS A 58 -13.55 11.73 -3.58
C LYS A 58 -13.26 11.10 -2.21
N PRO A 59 -13.25 11.87 -1.11
CA PRO A 59 -13.16 11.33 0.25
C PRO A 59 -14.35 10.40 0.58
N SER A 60 -14.16 9.48 1.54
CA SER A 60 -15.22 8.57 2.01
C SER A 60 -15.98 7.87 0.89
N THR A 61 -15.28 7.46 -0.16
CA THR A 61 -15.88 6.91 -1.38
C THR A 61 -15.26 5.57 -1.72
N THR A 62 -16.11 4.57 -1.91
CA THR A 62 -15.69 3.26 -2.41
C THR A 62 -15.48 3.31 -3.91
N TYR A 63 -14.30 2.85 -4.34
CA TYR A 63 -13.96 2.67 -5.74
C TYR A 63 -13.76 1.19 -6.02
N TRP A 64 -14.48 0.69 -7.00
CA TRP A 64 -14.34 -0.65 -7.55
C TRP A 64 -13.32 -0.61 -8.67
N PHE A 65 -12.49 -1.64 -8.77
CA PHE A 65 -11.44 -1.68 -9.78
C PHE A 65 -11.10 -3.09 -10.25
N VAL A 66 -10.59 -3.16 -11.47
CA VAL A 66 -10.01 -4.34 -12.11
C VAL A 66 -8.65 -3.92 -12.66
N ILE A 67 -7.65 -4.78 -12.49
CA ILE A 67 -6.33 -4.59 -13.07
C ILE A 67 -6.29 -5.37 -14.39
N GLU A 68 -5.88 -4.69 -15.46
CA GLU A 68 -5.58 -5.26 -16.76
C GLU A 68 -4.05 -5.25 -16.97
N SER A 69 -3.49 -6.39 -17.33
CA SER A 69 -2.12 -6.49 -17.81
C SER A 69 -2.08 -7.33 -19.08
N ASP A 70 -1.84 -6.65 -20.20
CA ASP A 70 -2.06 -7.16 -21.55
C ASP A 70 -3.47 -7.71 -21.72
N SER A 71 -3.65 -9.03 -21.82
CA SER A 71 -4.98 -9.67 -21.95
C SER A 71 -5.50 -10.29 -20.66
N GLU A 72 -4.74 -10.20 -19.58
CA GLU A 72 -5.08 -10.82 -18.29
C GLU A 72 -5.74 -9.82 -17.35
N HIS A 73 -6.75 -10.28 -16.63
CA HIS A 73 -7.51 -9.45 -15.68
C HIS A 73 -7.43 -10.01 -14.26
N SER A 74 -7.30 -9.12 -13.28
CA SER A 74 -7.54 -9.48 -11.88
C SER A 74 -9.03 -9.77 -11.63
N PRO A 75 -9.38 -10.43 -10.51
CA PRO A 75 -10.71 -10.30 -9.95
C PRO A 75 -11.08 -8.82 -9.73
N GLU A 76 -12.37 -8.54 -9.68
CA GLU A 76 -12.84 -7.23 -9.22
C GLU A 76 -12.56 -7.07 -7.73
N MET A 77 -12.02 -5.91 -7.38
CA MET A 77 -11.69 -5.52 -6.01
C MET A 77 -12.23 -4.13 -5.73
N HIS A 78 -12.24 -3.72 -4.47
CA HIS A 78 -12.62 -2.36 -4.10
C HIS A 78 -11.83 -1.83 -2.91
N PHE A 79 -11.71 -0.52 -2.81
CA PHE A 79 -11.15 0.17 -1.64
C PHE A 79 -11.98 1.41 -1.32
N THR A 80 -11.93 1.86 -0.07
CA THR A 80 -12.60 3.10 0.37
C THR A 80 -11.56 4.16 0.72
N THR A 81 -11.74 5.36 0.20
CA THR A 81 -10.84 6.49 0.48
C THR A 81 -11.04 7.06 1.88
N ALA A 82 -9.96 7.62 2.43
CA ALA A 82 -9.97 8.30 3.72
C ALA A 82 -11.03 9.42 3.81
N PRO A 83 -11.57 9.69 5.01
CA PRO A 83 -12.58 10.73 5.21
C PRO A 83 -11.97 12.13 5.14
N SER A 84 -12.83 13.10 4.81
CA SER A 84 -12.52 14.53 4.86
C SER A 84 -13.19 15.28 6.03
N ASP A 85 -13.73 14.55 7.00
CA ASP A 85 -14.33 15.06 8.23
C ASP A 85 -13.71 14.41 9.47
N ASP A 86 -14.04 14.92 10.65
CA ASP A 86 -13.50 14.44 11.93
C ASP A 86 -14.35 13.31 12.53
N ARG A 87 -14.61 12.25 11.74
CA ARG A 87 -15.32 11.06 12.22
C ARG A 87 -14.38 10.05 12.89
N PRO A 88 -14.88 9.20 13.81
CA PRO A 88 -14.11 8.04 14.29
C PRO A 88 -13.71 7.11 13.15
N PHE A 89 -12.55 6.48 13.28
CA PHE A 89 -12.09 5.45 12.36
C PHE A 89 -11.09 4.52 13.06
N SER A 90 -10.79 3.39 12.42
CA SER A 90 -9.81 2.42 12.90
C SER A 90 -8.64 2.24 11.91
N VAL A 91 -7.48 1.88 12.44
CA VAL A 91 -6.28 1.49 11.68
C VAL A 91 -5.71 0.24 12.35
N LEU A 92 -5.38 -0.78 11.55
CA LEU A 92 -4.61 -1.91 12.06
C LEU A 92 -3.14 -1.54 12.12
N PHE A 93 -2.45 -1.97 13.17
CA PHE A 93 -1.00 -1.84 13.29
C PHE A 93 -0.37 -3.21 13.54
N GLY A 94 0.74 -3.48 12.87
CA GLY A 94 1.49 -4.72 12.99
C GLY A 94 2.87 -4.59 12.34
N GLY A 95 3.70 -5.62 12.42
CA GLY A 95 5.07 -5.59 11.90
C GLY A 95 5.72 -6.97 12.00
N ASP A 96 7.00 -7.05 11.66
CA ASP A 96 7.83 -8.24 11.91
C ASP A 96 7.25 -9.53 11.31
N SER A 97 6.64 -9.42 10.14
CA SER A 97 5.92 -10.51 9.50
C SER A 97 6.84 -11.49 8.75
N ARG A 98 8.15 -11.49 9.02
CA ARG A 98 9.20 -12.23 8.28
C ARG A 98 9.00 -13.75 8.26
N SER A 99 8.56 -14.32 9.38
CA SER A 99 8.51 -15.77 9.63
C SER A 99 7.10 -16.23 10.00
N GLY A 100 6.95 -17.45 10.54
CA GLY A 100 5.66 -17.95 11.01
C GLY A 100 4.58 -17.97 9.93
N HIS A 101 4.92 -18.37 8.70
CA HIS A 101 4.07 -18.20 7.50
C HIS A 101 2.64 -18.71 7.65
N PHE A 102 2.41 -19.78 8.42
CA PHE A 102 1.07 -20.28 8.71
C PHE A 102 0.29 -19.32 9.62
N ALA A 103 0.87 -18.89 10.75
CA ALA A 103 0.26 -17.93 11.64
C ALA A 103 0.03 -16.58 10.94
N ARG A 104 0.98 -16.12 10.12
CA ARG A 104 0.83 -14.92 9.28
C ARG A 104 -0.36 -15.04 8.33
N ALA A 105 -0.55 -16.18 7.67
CA ALA A 105 -1.71 -16.41 6.81
C ALA A 105 -3.03 -16.34 7.60
N GLN A 106 -3.07 -16.89 8.81
CA GLN A 106 -4.25 -16.78 9.69
C GLN A 106 -4.54 -15.32 10.10
N ILE A 107 -3.50 -14.54 10.41
CA ILE A 107 -3.66 -13.11 10.70
C ILE A 107 -4.13 -12.35 9.46
N ASN A 108 -3.62 -12.67 8.26
CA ASN A 108 -4.08 -12.02 7.03
C ASN A 108 -5.57 -12.28 6.77
N LEU A 109 -6.04 -13.53 6.96
CA LEU A 109 -7.46 -13.88 6.87
C LEU A 109 -8.31 -13.18 7.94
N LEU A 110 -7.78 -13.00 9.14
CA LEU A 110 -8.43 -12.22 10.19
C LEU A 110 -8.54 -10.74 9.78
N MET A 111 -7.48 -10.16 9.21
CA MET A 111 -7.51 -8.78 8.71
C MET A 111 -8.55 -8.60 7.61
N ALA A 112 -8.66 -9.57 6.69
CA ALA A 112 -9.69 -9.58 5.66
C ALA A 112 -11.10 -9.57 6.26
N SER A 113 -11.35 -10.45 7.23
CA SER A 113 -12.66 -10.54 7.94
C SER A 113 -12.97 -9.22 8.68
N LEU A 114 -11.99 -8.67 9.40
CA LEU A 114 -12.14 -7.39 10.11
C LEU A 114 -12.44 -6.23 9.16
N SER A 115 -11.89 -6.25 7.94
CA SER A 115 -12.13 -5.20 6.95
C SER A 115 -13.57 -5.18 6.43
N GLU A 116 -14.24 -6.34 6.39
CA GLU A 116 -15.66 -6.44 6.03
C GLU A 116 -16.57 -6.05 7.20
N GLU A 117 -16.21 -6.47 8.42
CA GLU A 117 -17.04 -6.29 9.61
C GLU A 117 -16.92 -4.86 10.20
N THR A 118 -15.87 -4.12 9.83
CA THR A 118 -15.57 -2.78 10.38
C THR A 118 -15.69 -1.71 9.31
N GLU A 119 -16.83 -1.02 9.26
CA GLU A 119 -17.13 0.00 8.24
C GLU A 119 -16.06 1.10 8.12
N ASP A 120 -15.46 1.53 9.23
CA ASP A 120 -14.49 2.63 9.28
C ASP A 120 -13.03 2.15 9.42
N LEU A 121 -12.68 0.95 8.95
CA LEU A 121 -11.29 0.48 8.92
C LEU A 121 -10.53 1.06 7.71
N LEU A 122 -9.63 2.02 7.95
CA LEU A 122 -9.00 2.78 6.86
C LEU A 122 -7.80 2.11 6.23
N ALA A 123 -6.94 1.50 7.04
CA ALA A 123 -5.63 1.05 6.59
C ALA A 123 -4.99 0.05 7.56
N PHE A 124 -3.95 -0.60 7.06
CA PHE A 124 -2.97 -1.35 7.82
C PHE A 124 -1.62 -0.62 7.79
N ALA A 125 -1.19 -0.10 8.94
CA ALA A 125 0.16 0.44 9.11
C ALA A 125 1.12 -0.68 9.50
N HIS A 126 2.03 -1.06 8.59
CA HIS A 126 3.01 -2.12 8.82
C HIS A 126 4.38 -1.53 9.20
N GLY A 127 4.87 -1.85 10.39
CA GLY A 127 6.08 -1.33 11.02
C GLY A 127 7.42 -1.79 10.44
N GLY A 128 7.45 -2.30 9.21
CA GLY A 128 8.65 -2.89 8.61
C GLY A 128 8.92 -4.35 8.99
N ASP A 129 10.02 -4.87 8.47
CA ASP A 129 10.46 -6.26 8.61
C ASP A 129 9.44 -7.25 8.01
N TYR A 130 9.25 -7.18 6.69
CA TYR A 130 8.29 -8.02 5.97
C TYR A 130 8.85 -9.41 5.65
N VAL A 131 10.15 -9.45 5.34
CA VAL A 131 10.87 -10.65 4.91
C VAL A 131 12.18 -10.79 5.68
N SER A 132 12.80 -11.98 5.68
CA SER A 132 14.08 -12.16 6.39
C SER A 132 15.26 -11.49 5.68
N SER A 133 15.20 -11.35 4.35
CA SER A 133 16.19 -10.65 3.54
C SER A 133 15.50 -9.83 2.47
N GLY A 134 15.61 -8.51 2.57
CA GLY A 134 15.00 -7.55 1.68
C GLY A 134 15.54 -7.62 0.26
N LYS A 135 16.71 -8.25 0.07
CA LYS A 135 17.32 -8.51 -1.24
C LYS A 135 16.76 -9.74 -1.97
N SER A 136 15.92 -10.56 -1.33
CA SER A 136 15.43 -11.81 -1.92
C SER A 136 14.07 -11.63 -2.58
N CYS A 137 14.03 -11.61 -3.91
CA CYS A 137 12.76 -11.52 -4.65
C CYS A 137 11.83 -12.69 -4.33
N GLY A 138 12.38 -13.90 -4.14
CA GLY A 138 11.60 -15.08 -3.77
C GLY A 138 10.92 -14.98 -2.39
N GLN A 139 11.53 -14.30 -1.42
CA GLN A 139 10.89 -14.06 -0.12
C GLN A 139 9.78 -13.02 -0.23
N TRP A 140 10.01 -11.95 -0.98
CA TRP A 140 9.00 -10.94 -1.26
C TRP A 140 7.82 -11.48 -2.05
N SER A 141 8.06 -12.28 -3.09
CA SER A 141 7.01 -12.97 -3.87
C SER A 141 6.13 -13.82 -2.96
N ARG A 142 6.72 -14.61 -2.05
CA ARG A 142 5.95 -15.37 -1.04
C ARG A 142 5.16 -14.45 -0.11
N TRP A 143 5.76 -13.36 0.37
CA TRP A 143 5.08 -12.42 1.26
C TRP A 143 3.89 -11.76 0.56
N LEU A 144 4.06 -11.28 -0.68
CA LEU A 144 3.02 -10.69 -1.51
C LEU A 144 1.88 -11.69 -1.78
N SER A 145 2.22 -12.92 -2.18
CA SER A 145 1.23 -13.99 -2.41
C SER A 145 0.41 -14.29 -1.15
N GLN A 146 1.03 -14.25 0.03
CA GLN A 146 0.28 -14.41 1.28
C GLN A 146 -0.48 -13.15 1.68
N HIS A 147 0.00 -11.97 1.30
CA HIS A 147 -0.67 -10.70 1.56
C HIS A 147 -1.98 -10.58 0.79
N GLU A 148 -2.14 -11.26 -0.35
CA GLU A 148 -3.44 -11.39 -1.04
C GLU A 148 -4.54 -11.96 -0.14
N LEU A 149 -4.19 -12.77 0.88
CA LEU A 149 -5.16 -13.26 1.88
C LEU A 149 -5.76 -12.15 2.76
N THR A 150 -5.25 -10.92 2.68
CA THR A 150 -5.86 -9.74 3.33
C THR A 150 -6.99 -9.13 2.51
N VAL A 151 -7.14 -9.54 1.25
CA VAL A 151 -8.31 -9.16 0.43
C VAL A 151 -9.52 -9.95 0.93
N SER A 152 -10.60 -9.24 1.20
CA SER A 152 -11.81 -9.86 1.74
C SER A 152 -12.59 -10.68 0.71
N ALA A 153 -13.58 -11.44 1.16
CA ALA A 153 -14.43 -12.24 0.29
C ALA A 153 -15.26 -11.36 -0.66
N SER A 154 -15.62 -10.14 -0.25
CA SER A 154 -16.26 -9.12 -1.08
C SER A 154 -15.29 -8.43 -2.06
N GLY A 155 -14.00 -8.73 -1.99
CA GLY A 155 -12.96 -8.08 -2.79
C GLY A 155 -12.43 -6.78 -2.16
N GLN A 156 -12.69 -6.51 -0.88
CA GLN A 156 -12.17 -5.33 -0.22
C GLN A 156 -10.65 -5.45 -0.04
N VAL A 157 -9.92 -4.47 -0.56
CA VAL A 157 -8.48 -4.33 -0.38
C VAL A 157 -8.23 -3.31 0.71
N LEU A 158 -7.55 -3.73 1.78
CA LEU A 158 -7.14 -2.83 2.86
C LEU A 158 -5.86 -2.09 2.46
N PRO A 159 -5.85 -0.74 2.36
CA PRO A 159 -4.64 0.01 2.05
C PRO A 159 -3.53 -0.24 3.08
N ILE A 160 -2.30 -0.42 2.60
CA ILE A 160 -1.11 -0.55 3.45
C ILE A 160 -0.33 0.77 3.55
N ILE A 161 0.10 1.13 4.76
CA ILE A 161 1.03 2.22 5.02
C ILE A 161 2.37 1.58 5.41
N PRO A 162 3.36 1.55 4.50
CA PRO A 162 4.56 0.76 4.69
C PRO A 162 5.67 1.55 5.40
N THR A 163 6.20 0.99 6.48
CA THR A 163 7.47 1.42 7.10
C THR A 163 8.59 0.48 6.67
N ARG A 164 9.82 1.00 6.57
CA ARG A 164 11.00 0.19 6.26
C ARG A 164 11.69 -0.28 7.54
N GLY A 165 11.92 -1.59 7.67
CA GLY A 165 12.71 -2.19 8.74
C GLY A 165 14.12 -2.59 8.30
N ASN A 166 14.94 -3.03 9.26
CA ASN A 166 16.33 -3.38 9.03
C ASN A 166 16.50 -4.65 8.19
N HIS A 167 15.48 -5.50 8.11
CA HIS A 167 15.48 -6.65 7.20
C HIS A 167 15.00 -6.32 5.79
N ASP A 168 14.44 -5.14 5.55
CA ASP A 168 13.92 -4.72 4.24
C ASP A 168 15.00 -3.98 3.43
N ASP A 169 16.24 -4.46 3.52
CA ASP A 169 17.38 -3.88 2.85
C ASP A 169 17.31 -4.05 1.32
N GLY A 170 18.04 -3.21 0.58
CA GLY A 170 18.07 -3.29 -0.88
C GLY A 170 16.91 -2.55 -1.59
N PRO A 171 16.80 -2.73 -2.92
CA PRO A 171 15.88 -1.92 -3.74
C PRO A 171 14.43 -2.41 -3.72
N LEU A 172 14.20 -3.70 -3.42
CA LEU A 172 12.88 -4.36 -3.52
C LEU A 172 11.79 -3.67 -2.71
N PHE A 173 12.07 -3.20 -1.49
CA PHE A 173 11.11 -2.42 -0.70
C PHE A 173 10.52 -1.24 -1.50
N ASN A 174 11.38 -0.49 -2.20
CA ASN A 174 10.95 0.66 -2.99
C ASN A 174 10.28 0.27 -4.32
N GLU A 175 10.65 -0.88 -4.87
CA GLU A 175 10.02 -1.48 -6.06
C GLU A 175 8.62 -2.01 -5.75
N ILE A 176 8.38 -2.49 -4.53
CA ILE A 176 7.07 -3.03 -4.10
C ILE A 176 6.12 -1.90 -3.69
N PHE A 177 6.60 -0.94 -2.90
CA PHE A 177 5.75 0.08 -2.26
C PHE A 177 5.73 1.44 -2.97
N ASP A 178 6.05 1.48 -4.26
CA ASP A 178 6.00 2.70 -5.07
C ASP A 178 6.84 3.89 -4.53
N ASN A 179 8.06 3.61 -4.02
CA ASN A 179 8.92 4.59 -3.34
C ASN A 179 8.14 5.45 -2.31
N PRO A 180 7.72 4.89 -1.16
CA PRO A 180 6.74 5.55 -0.29
C PRO A 180 7.27 6.88 0.32
N GLY A 181 8.59 7.08 0.37
CA GLY A 181 9.23 8.36 0.73
C GLY A 181 9.55 9.31 -0.44
N GLY A 182 8.90 9.13 -1.60
CA GLY A 182 9.11 9.97 -2.77
C GLY A 182 10.29 9.57 -3.65
N PRO A 183 10.61 10.36 -4.70
CA PRO A 183 11.57 10.00 -5.74
C PRO A 183 13.00 9.80 -5.22
N ASP A 184 13.35 10.46 -4.12
CA ASP A 184 14.65 10.35 -3.46
C ASP A 184 14.77 9.09 -2.59
N LYS A 185 13.72 8.26 -2.52
CA LYS A 185 13.68 6.95 -1.83
C LYS A 185 14.08 7.05 -0.36
N GLU A 186 13.72 8.15 0.28
CA GLU A 186 14.09 8.47 1.65
C GLU A 186 13.42 7.52 2.66
N ASN A 187 12.25 6.97 2.29
CA ASN A 187 11.44 6.04 3.09
C ASN A 187 10.95 6.59 4.44
N TYR A 188 10.92 7.92 4.58
CA TYR A 188 10.14 8.63 5.59
C TYR A 188 9.14 9.57 4.90
N PHE A 189 7.94 9.68 5.45
CA PHE A 189 6.83 10.44 4.86
C PHE A 189 5.74 10.68 5.90
N SER A 190 4.77 11.52 5.58
CA SER A 190 3.58 11.71 6.41
C SER A 190 2.31 11.34 5.63
N THR A 191 1.41 10.61 6.28
CA THR A 191 0.09 10.26 5.76
C THR A 191 -0.98 10.96 6.59
N ARG A 192 -1.83 11.77 5.95
CA ARG A 192 -3.02 12.35 6.60
C ARG A 192 -4.17 11.36 6.48
N LEU A 193 -4.56 10.76 7.61
CA LEU A 193 -5.59 9.72 7.68
C LEU A 193 -7.01 10.31 7.75
N ALA A 194 -7.12 11.50 8.35
CA ALA A 194 -8.32 12.32 8.43
C ALA A 194 -7.89 13.78 8.63
N PRO A 195 -8.78 14.78 8.52
CA PRO A 195 -8.42 16.18 8.77
C PRO A 195 -7.71 16.40 10.11
N GLN A 196 -8.10 15.67 11.16
CA GLN A 196 -7.57 15.81 12.51
C GLN A 196 -6.55 14.73 12.92
N VAL A 197 -6.14 13.85 12.00
CA VAL A 197 -5.20 12.75 12.31
C VAL A 197 -4.15 12.59 11.22
N ALA A 198 -2.87 12.69 11.61
CA ALA A 198 -1.73 12.42 10.73
C ALA A 198 -0.80 11.38 11.37
N LEU A 199 -0.25 10.50 10.52
CA LEU A 199 0.77 9.52 10.85
C LEU A 199 2.09 9.91 10.17
N VAL A 200 3.16 10.00 10.94
CA VAL A 200 4.51 10.30 10.47
C VAL A 200 5.33 9.01 10.47
N THR A 201 5.60 8.47 9.29
CA THR A 201 6.46 7.29 9.13
C THR A 201 7.91 7.74 9.06
N LEU A 202 8.74 7.27 9.99
CA LEU A 202 10.19 7.49 10.01
C LEU A 202 10.94 6.29 9.45
N ASN A 203 12.19 6.51 9.06
CA ASN A 203 13.10 5.47 8.59
C ASN A 203 14.25 5.31 9.61
N THR A 204 14.23 4.20 10.35
CA THR A 204 15.28 3.85 11.32
C THR A 204 16.57 3.36 10.66
N GLU A 205 16.50 3.03 9.36
CA GLU A 205 17.61 2.49 8.58
C GLU A 205 18.46 3.58 7.92
N THR A 206 18.22 4.84 8.29
CA THR A 206 19.06 5.98 7.93
C THR A 206 19.47 6.77 9.18
N LYS A 207 20.41 7.70 9.01
CA LYS A 207 20.87 8.54 10.12
C LYS A 207 19.70 9.33 10.69
N ALA A 208 19.50 9.27 12.00
CA ALA A 208 18.47 10.05 12.70
C ALA A 208 18.69 11.57 12.58
N GLY A 209 19.94 12.02 12.37
CA GLY A 209 20.30 13.40 12.10
C GLY A 209 20.10 13.81 10.63
N GLY A 210 20.69 14.95 10.24
CA GLY A 210 20.76 15.37 8.83
C GLY A 210 19.39 15.62 8.18
N ALA A 211 19.18 15.03 7.00
CA ALA A 211 18.01 15.25 6.15
C ALA A 211 16.71 14.87 6.85
N GLN A 212 16.64 13.67 7.45
CA GLN A 212 15.44 13.20 8.14
C GLN A 212 15.08 14.10 9.34
N ARG A 213 16.05 14.51 10.16
CA ARG A 213 15.79 15.45 11.27
C ARG A 213 15.25 16.79 10.76
N THR A 214 15.83 17.30 9.68
CA THR A 214 15.43 18.58 9.08
C THR A 214 14.02 18.49 8.50
N TRP A 215 13.72 17.40 7.79
CA TRP A 215 12.40 17.10 7.25
C TRP A 215 11.37 16.93 8.37
N LEU A 216 11.70 16.17 9.42
CA LEU A 216 10.81 15.93 10.55
C LEU A 216 10.49 17.24 11.28
N GLY A 217 11.48 18.11 11.51
CA GLY A 217 11.26 19.42 12.12
C GLY A 217 10.23 20.26 11.34
N LYS A 218 10.35 20.32 10.02
CA LYS A 218 9.40 21.02 9.14
C LYS A 218 8.01 20.36 9.16
N THR A 219 7.97 19.04 9.11
CA THR A 219 6.73 18.25 9.12
C THR A 219 5.96 18.44 10.42
N LEU A 220 6.64 18.38 11.57
CA LEU A 220 6.03 18.64 12.88
C LEU A 220 5.54 20.09 13.00
N GLN A 221 6.31 21.06 12.51
CA GLN A 221 5.91 22.47 12.52
C GLN A 221 4.65 22.72 11.68
N SER A 222 4.53 22.04 10.55
CA SER A 222 3.37 22.15 9.66
C SER A 222 2.15 21.41 10.19
N LEU A 223 2.31 20.21 10.76
CA LEU A 223 1.17 19.36 11.14
C LEU A 223 0.61 19.66 12.52
N ARG A 224 1.44 20.01 13.52
CA ARG A 224 0.98 20.20 14.90
C ARG A 224 -0.17 21.21 15.08
N PRO A 225 -0.22 22.34 14.33
CA PRO A 225 -1.36 23.25 14.41
C PRO A 225 -2.64 22.73 13.73
N GLU A 226 -2.51 21.77 12.81
CA GLU A 226 -3.56 21.36 11.87
C GLU A 226 -4.31 20.10 12.31
N VAL A 227 -3.73 19.30 13.21
CA VAL A 227 -4.26 18.00 13.61
C VAL A 227 -4.36 17.86 15.13
N ARG A 228 -5.43 17.22 15.60
CA ARG A 228 -5.59 16.81 17.01
C ARG A 228 -4.64 15.66 17.38
N TRP A 229 -4.49 14.68 16.48
CA TRP A 229 -3.66 13.50 16.69
C TRP A 229 -2.51 13.47 15.69
N LEU A 230 -1.28 13.52 16.21
CA LEU A 230 -0.06 13.36 15.43
C LEU A 230 0.67 12.13 15.95
N LEU A 231 0.63 11.06 15.16
CA LEU A 231 1.19 9.76 15.46
C LEU A 231 2.54 9.60 14.74
N ALA A 232 3.44 8.79 15.30
CA ALA A 232 4.70 8.39 14.68
C ALA A 232 5.02 6.94 15.04
#